data_AF-A0A1B8HQ52-F1
#
_entry.id   AF-A0A1B8HQ52-F1
#
_cell.length_a   1.000
_cell.length_b   1.000
_cell.length_c   1.000
_cell.angle_alpha   90.00
_cell.angle_beta   90.00
_cell.angle_gamma   90.00
#
_symmetry.space_group_name_H-M   'P 1'
#
loop_
_entity.id
_entity.type
_entity.pdbx_description
1 polymer ?
#
loop_
_entity_poly.entity_id
_entity_poly.type
_entity_poly.pdbx_seq_one_letter_code
_entity_poly.pdbx_strand_id
1 'polypeptide(L)' 'MPTIHCMSNYDVPKPDNYTAVNEMFIFRFFAIKRIDQNAKPECKEVRAADLQSAKLQLVRDYILSLATQIPVKAV' A
#
# COMPACT_ATOMS: atom_id res chain seq x y z
N MET A 1 -17.95 11.83 25.59
CA MET A 1 -16.65 11.14 25.43
C MET A 1 -16.88 9.94 24.52
N PRO A 2 -16.23 9.80 23.36
CA PRO A 2 -16.37 8.60 22.55
C PRO A 2 -15.52 7.49 23.17
N THR A 3 -16.16 6.37 23.50
CA THR A 3 -15.49 5.16 23.96
C THR A 3 -14.85 4.48 22.75
N ILE A 4 -13.52 4.54 22.66
CA ILE A 4 -12.76 3.81 21.65
C ILE A 4 -12.58 2.38 22.16
N HIS A 5 -13.35 1.45 21.60
CA HIS A 5 -13.14 0.02 21.83
C HIS A 5 -11.92 -0.43 21.01
N CYS A 6 -10.76 -0.49 21.66
CA CYS A 6 -9.61 -1.21 21.14
C CYS A 6 -9.93 -2.71 21.19
N MET A 7 -10.39 -3.31 20.09
CA MET A 7 -10.49 -4.77 20.00
C MET A 7 -9.08 -5.36 20.09
N SER A 8 -8.89 -6.35 20.98
CA SER A 8 -7.63 -7.06 21.10
C SER A 8 -7.44 -7.97 19.88
N ASN A 9 -6.23 -8.03 19.33
CA ASN A 9 -5.89 -8.84 18.15
C ASN A 9 -6.00 -10.37 18.38
N TYR A 10 -6.45 -10.82 19.56
CA TYR A 10 -6.50 -12.23 19.94
C TYR A 10 -7.82 -12.94 19.56
N ASP A 11 -8.87 -12.20 19.19
CA ASP A 11 -10.15 -12.78 18.74
C ASP A 11 -10.22 -13.01 17.22
N VAL A 12 -9.11 -12.82 16.50
CA VAL A 12 -9.07 -13.11 15.06
C VAL A 12 -9.08 -14.63 14.89
N PRO A 13 -10.11 -15.22 14.23
CA PRO A 13 -10.12 -16.65 13.95
C PRO A 13 -8.83 -17.04 13.25
N LYS A 14 -8.12 -18.04 13.77
CA LYS A 14 -6.92 -18.60 13.13
C LYS A 14 -7.28 -18.90 11.68
N PRO A 15 -6.68 -18.24 10.69
CA PRO A 15 -7.08 -18.44 9.31
C PRO A 15 -6.78 -19.89 8.94
N ASP A 16 -7.82 -20.57 8.49
CA ASP A 16 -7.67 -21.82 7.76
C ASP A 16 -6.73 -21.56 6.57
N ASN A 17 -5.82 -22.50 6.31
CA ASN A 17 -4.74 -22.32 5.31
C ASN A 17 -5.24 -21.98 3.91
N TYR A 18 -6.54 -22.14 3.61
CA TYR A 18 -7.17 -21.73 2.36
C TYR A 18 -7.49 -20.22 2.31
N THR A 19 -7.81 -19.61 3.45
CA THR A 19 -8.07 -18.17 3.58
C THR A 19 -6.77 -17.38 3.72
N ALA A 20 -5.75 -17.95 4.40
CA ALA A 20 -4.41 -17.37 4.50
C ALA A 20 -3.71 -17.18 3.13
N VAL A 21 -4.05 -18.00 2.13
CA VAL A 21 -3.52 -17.87 0.75
C VAL A 21 -4.22 -16.75 -0.04
N ASN A 22 -5.40 -16.31 0.41
CA ASN A 22 -6.21 -15.26 -0.21
C ASN A 22 -6.41 -14.04 0.70
N GLU A 23 -5.62 -13.90 1.77
CA GLU A 23 -5.64 -12.72 2.64
C GLU A 23 -5.04 -11.52 1.89
N MET A 24 -5.87 -10.81 1.16
CA MET A 24 -5.49 -9.55 0.55
C MET A 24 -5.49 -8.45 1.63
N PHE A 25 -4.32 -8.00 2.00
CA PHE A 25 -4.14 -6.83 2.86
C PHE A 25 -4.18 -5.55 2.03
N ILE A 26 -4.67 -4.46 2.64
CA ILE A 26 -4.53 -3.11 2.10
C ILE A 26 -3.30 -2.47 2.74
N PHE A 27 -2.24 -2.32 1.96
CA PHE A 27 -1.03 -1.60 2.35
C PHE A 27 -1.16 -0.13 1.98
N ARG A 28 -0.92 0.77 2.93
CA ARG A 28 -0.92 2.22 2.71
C ARG A 28 0.51 2.76 2.81
N PHE A 29 1.02 3.32 1.72
CA PHE A 29 2.32 3.97 1.66
C PHE A 29 2.15 5.48 1.72
N PHE A 30 2.71 6.11 2.75
CA PHE A 30 2.62 7.56 2.96
C PHE A 30 3.94 8.25 2.65
N ALA A 31 3.88 9.33 1.89
CA ALA A 31 5.00 10.24 1.66
C ALA A 31 4.62 11.66 2.11
N ILE A 32 5.49 12.30 2.88
CA ILE A 32 5.30 13.67 3.37
C ILE A 32 6.57 14.47 3.07
N LYS A 33 6.39 15.63 2.42
CA LYS A 33 7.48 16.55 2.17
C LYS A 33 7.78 17.34 3.46
N ARG A 34 8.77 16.88 4.23
CA ARG A 34 9.13 17.46 5.55
C ARG A 34 9.47 18.95 5.55
N ILE A 35 9.92 19.49 4.41
CA ILE A 35 10.31 20.90 4.27
C ILE A 35 9.07 21.81 4.21
N ASP A 36 7.94 21.28 3.76
CA ASP A 36 6.71 22.04 3.60
C ASP A 36 5.75 21.71 4.75
N GLN A 37 5.58 22.67 5.67
CA GLN A 37 4.74 22.52 6.85
C GLN A 37 3.26 22.34 6.52
N ASN A 38 2.84 22.70 5.29
CA ASN A 38 1.48 22.54 4.80
C ASN A 38 1.36 21.40 3.78
N ALA A 39 2.40 20.58 3.62
CA ALA A 39 2.40 19.50 2.65
C ALA A 39 1.27 18.50 2.95
N LYS A 40 0.40 18.31 1.98
CA LYS A 40 -0.58 17.24 2.03
C LYS A 40 0.17 15.89 1.92
N PRO A 41 -0.07 14.94 2.84
CA PRO A 41 0.50 13.60 2.71
C PRO A 41 -0.01 12.95 1.42
N GLU A 42 0.91 12.44 0.62
CA GLU A 42 0.57 11.57 -0.50
C GLU A 42 0.41 10.15 0.04
N CYS A 43 -0.73 9.51 -0.27
CA CYS A 43 -1.04 8.16 0.15
C CYS A 43 -1.30 7.29 -1.08
N LYS A 44 -0.56 6.19 -1.20
CA LYS A 44 -0.80 5.17 -2.21
C LYS A 44 -1.25 3.88 -1.53
N GLU A 45 -2.43 3.40 -1.92
CA GLU A 45 -2.96 2.13 -1.44
C GLU A 45 -2.63 1.00 -2.43
N VAL A 46 -2.20 -0.14 -1.91
CA VAL A 46 -1.88 -1.34 -2.69
C VAL A 46 -2.52 -2.55 -2.02
N ARG A 47 -3.22 -3.37 -2.81
CA ARG A 47 -3.79 -4.64 -2.34
C ARG A 47 -2.84 -5.78 -2.68
N ALA A 48 -2.36 -6.49 -1.67
CA ALA A 48 -1.44 -7.60 -1.86
C ALA A 48 -1.54 -8.62 -0.72
N ALA A 49 -1.10 -9.85 -0.98
CA ALA A 49 -1.05 -10.90 0.03
C ALA A 49 0.00 -10.66 1.11
N ASP A 50 1.05 -9.90 0.80
CA ASP A 50 2.16 -9.64 1.70
C ASP A 50 2.86 -8.30 1.38
N LEU A 51 3.71 -7.84 2.29
CA LEU A 51 4.41 -6.56 2.17
C LEU A 51 5.40 -6.53 0.99
N GLN A 52 6.04 -7.65 0.67
CA GLN A 52 7.01 -7.73 -0.43
C GLN A 52 6.27 -7.57 -1.77
N SER A 53 5.18 -8.29 -1.95
CA SER A 53 4.26 -8.18 -3.08
C SER A 53 3.70 -6.76 -3.21
N ALA A 54 3.32 -6.12 -2.11
CA ALA A 54 2.86 -4.73 -2.11
C ALA A 54 3.93 -3.74 -2.59
N LYS A 55 5.18 -3.90 -2.10
CA LYS A 55 6.32 -3.07 -2.54
C LYS A 55 6.64 -3.27 -4.02
N LEU A 56 6.60 -4.51 -4.51
CA LEU A 56 6.84 -4.81 -5.93
C LEU A 56 5.81 -4.13 -6.83
N GLN A 57 4.52 -4.16 -6.45
CA GLN A 57 3.48 -3.44 -7.18
C GLN A 57 3.73 -1.92 -7.17
N LEU A 58 4.09 -1.34 -6.02
CA LEU A 58 4.42 0.08 -5.92
C LEU A 58 5.60 0.48 -6.83
N VAL A 59 6.67 -0.32 -6.84
CA VAL A 59 7.85 -0.08 -7.69
C VAL A 59 7.51 -0.23 -9.17
N ARG A 60 6.71 -1.23 -9.53
CA ARG A 60 6.25 -1.43 -10.91
C ARG A 60 5.47 -0.21 -11.40
N ASP A 61 4.52 0.27 -10.62
CA ASP A 61 3.72 1.46 -10.96
C ASP A 61 4.60 2.69 -11.13
N TYR A 62 5.58 2.87 -10.24
CA TYR A 62 6.58 3.95 -10.35
C TYR A 62 7.35 3.87 -11.67
N ILE A 63 7.96 2.71 -11.98
CA ILE A 63 8.73 2.52 -13.22
C ILE A 63 7.85 2.77 -14.45
N LEU A 64 6.60 2.28 -14.46
CA LEU A 64 5.68 2.50 -15.57
C LEU A 64 5.37 4.00 -15.74
N SER A 65 5.10 4.72 -14.65
CA SER A 65 4.86 6.17 -14.70
C SER A 65 6.07 6.98 -15.17
N LEU A 66 7.29 6.47 -14.95
CA LEU A 66 8.51 7.08 -15.45
C LEU A 66 8.70 6.76 -16.94
N ALA A 67 8.48 5.49 -17.32
CA ALA A 67 8.64 5.04 -18.70
C ALA A 67 7.68 5.74 -19.66
N THR A 68 6.46 6.06 -19.23
CA THR A 68 5.49 6.83 -20.04
C THR A 68 5.93 8.26 -20.34
N GLN A 69 6.88 8.81 -19.57
CA GLN A 69 7.44 10.16 -19.79
C GLN A 69 8.62 10.14 -20.77
N ILE A 70 9.13 8.97 -21.13
CA ILE A 70 10.23 8.85 -22.09
C ILE A 70 9.62 8.90 -23.50
N PRO A 71 9.94 9.92 -24.32
CA PRO A 71 9.44 9.97 -25.69
C PRO A 71 10.01 8.79 -26.46
N VAL A 72 9.13 7.86 -26.85
CA VAL A 72 9.49 6.78 -27.76
C VAL A 72 9.84 7.45 -29.08
N LYS A 73 11.12 7.41 -29.49
CA LYS A 73 11.49 7.76 -30.86
C LYS A 73 10.70 6.83 -31.77
N ALA A 74 9.70 7.38 -32.46
CA ALA A 74 9.06 6.69 -33.57
C ALA A 74 10.16 6.39 -34.60
N VAL A 75 10.39 5.10 -34.83
CA VAL A 75 11.19 4.62 -35.97
C VAL A 75 10.31 4.67 -37.20
#